data_AF-A0AAU8FPJ9-F1
#
_entry.id   AF-A0AAU8FPJ9-F1
#
_cell.length_a   1.000
_cell.length_b   1.000
_cell.length_c   1.000
_cell.angle_alpha   90.00
_cell.angle_beta   90.00
_cell.angle_gamma   90.00
#
_symmetry.space_group_name_H-M   'P 1'
#
loop_
_entity.id
_entity.type
_entity.pdbx_description
1 polymer ?
#
loop_
_entity_poly.entity_id
_entity_poly.type
_entity_poly.pdbx_seq_one_letter_code
_entity_poly.pdbx_strand_id
1 'polypeptide(L)'
;MKKSIWLLLLTAWGTTGSMVSPEPRVFVAATPCDAVPRHLLAIPREVDCEMIKWRLTLRRDPRNLGRDDFKLQYTYGMTKPGTQGFMNDGFSKEISGRWSFAGNTGPTPGKQIFTLYPASSGTAITFVQLNDRLLHLLDQQGNLMIGNAGFSYTFNSQGSNL
;
A
#
# COMPACT_ATOMS: atom_id res chain seq x y z
N MET A 1 -26.44 48.47 -51.66
CA MET A 1 -26.67 47.59 -50.49
C MET A 1 -25.43 46.74 -50.27
N LYS A 2 -24.58 47.07 -49.30
CA LYS A 2 -23.34 46.32 -48.98
C LYS A 2 -23.59 45.49 -47.71
N LYS A 3 -23.48 44.16 -47.82
CA LYS A 3 -23.59 43.22 -46.69
C LYS A 3 -22.18 42.93 -46.16
N SER A 4 -21.88 43.41 -44.94
CA SER A 4 -20.66 43.01 -44.22
C SER A 4 -20.92 41.68 -43.50
N ILE A 5 -20.07 40.70 -43.78
CA ILE A 5 -19.98 39.42 -43.07
C ILE A 5 -18.92 39.57 -41.98
N TRP A 6 -19.30 39.37 -40.72
CA TRP A 6 -18.38 39.32 -39.59
C TRP A 6 -17.94 37.86 -39.37
N LEU A 7 -16.64 37.60 -39.53
CA LEU A 7 -16.02 36.34 -39.12
C LEU A 7 -15.69 36.41 -37.63
N LEU A 8 -16.36 35.59 -36.82
CA LEU A 8 -16.00 35.36 -35.42
C LEU A 8 -14.87 34.34 -35.35
N LEU A 9 -13.65 34.78 -35.03
CA LEU A 9 -12.56 33.91 -34.62
C LEU A 9 -12.82 33.41 -33.20
N LEU A 10 -13.16 32.13 -33.06
CA LEU A 10 -13.13 31.42 -31.77
C LEU A 10 -11.69 31.06 -31.43
N THR A 11 -11.05 31.84 -30.57
CA THR A 11 -9.78 31.48 -29.96
C THR A 11 -10.03 30.42 -28.89
N ALA A 12 -9.74 29.16 -29.21
CA ALA A 12 -9.71 28.08 -28.25
C ALA A 12 -8.48 28.24 -27.34
N TRP A 13 -8.69 28.79 -26.14
CA TRP A 13 -7.70 28.70 -25.05
C TRP A 13 -7.70 27.26 -24.52
N GLY A 14 -6.76 26.45 -25.02
CA GLY A 14 -6.49 25.14 -24.44
C GLY A 14 -5.85 25.32 -23.06
N THR A 15 -6.59 25.02 -22.00
CA THR A 15 -6.02 24.90 -20.67
C THR A 15 -5.25 23.57 -20.60
N THR A 16 -3.92 23.63 -20.70
CA THR A 16 -3.07 22.48 -20.40
C THR A 16 -3.08 22.25 -18.89
N GLY A 17 -4.02 21.44 -18.41
CA GLY A 17 -4.03 20.97 -17.03
C GLY A 17 -2.79 20.11 -16.76
N SER A 18 -1.85 20.62 -15.97
CA SER A 18 -0.74 19.81 -15.49
C SER A 18 -1.26 18.77 -14.49
N MET A 19 -1.17 17.48 -14.82
CA MET A 19 -1.50 16.41 -13.87
C MET A 19 -0.39 16.30 -12.83
N VAL A 20 -0.58 16.95 -11.69
CA VAL A 20 0.31 16.83 -10.54
C VAL A 20 0.17 15.44 -9.94
N SER A 21 1.29 14.77 -9.66
CA SER A 21 1.30 13.51 -8.93
C SER A 21 0.72 13.72 -7.53
N PRO A 22 -0.28 12.94 -7.08
CA PRO A 22 -0.78 13.06 -5.73
C PRO A 22 0.31 12.74 -4.71
N GLU A 23 0.14 13.25 -3.49
CA GLU A 23 1.00 12.92 -2.36
C GLU A 23 0.99 11.39 -2.10
N PRO A 24 2.15 10.77 -1.76
CA PRO A 24 2.20 9.36 -1.43
C PRO A 24 1.31 9.03 -0.23
N ARG A 25 0.55 7.93 -0.31
CA ARG A 25 -0.20 7.41 0.84
C ARG A 25 0.70 6.52 1.67
N VAL A 26 0.81 6.80 2.96
CA VAL A 26 1.63 6.01 3.88
C VAL A 26 0.73 5.26 4.86
N PHE A 27 1.00 3.97 5.05
CA PHE A 27 0.35 3.12 6.02
C PHE A 27 1.35 2.41 6.93
N VAL A 28 1.00 2.26 8.20
CA VAL A 28 1.82 1.58 9.21
C VAL A 28 1.03 0.50 9.95
N ALA A 29 1.72 -0.56 10.36
CA ALA A 29 1.12 -1.66 11.11
C ALA A 29 2.14 -2.36 12.02
N ALA A 30 1.63 -3.09 13.00
CA ALA A 30 2.36 -4.12 13.73
C ALA A 30 1.54 -5.42 13.66
N THR A 31 2.08 -6.45 13.02
CA THR A 31 1.41 -7.74 12.80
C THR A 31 2.11 -8.86 13.58
N PRO A 32 1.43 -9.98 13.85
CA PRO A 32 2.12 -11.20 14.25
C PRO A 32 3.19 -11.61 13.23
N CYS A 33 4.26 -12.25 13.70
CA CYS A 33 5.28 -12.87 12.85
C CYS A 33 5.02 -14.37 12.63
N ASP A 34 3.83 -14.68 12.11
CA ASP A 34 3.36 -16.04 11.86
C ASP A 34 3.59 -16.46 10.40
N ALA A 35 3.03 -17.61 10.00
CA ALA A 35 3.39 -18.29 8.76
C ALA A 35 3.15 -17.45 7.49
N VAL A 36 2.02 -16.74 7.41
CA VAL A 36 1.63 -15.96 6.22
C VAL A 36 2.58 -14.80 5.94
N PRO A 37 2.74 -13.80 6.83
CA PRO A 37 3.63 -12.68 6.58
C PRO A 37 5.10 -13.11 6.47
N ARG A 38 5.53 -14.19 7.15
CA ARG A 38 6.88 -14.74 6.94
C ARG A 38 7.08 -15.25 5.52
N HIS A 39 6.10 -15.96 4.97
CA HIS A 39 6.14 -16.41 3.58
C HIS A 39 6.14 -15.23 2.60
N LEU A 40 5.26 -14.24 2.81
CA LEU A 40 5.16 -13.05 1.96
C LEU A 40 6.47 -12.22 1.93
N LEU A 41 7.17 -12.14 3.06
CA LEU A 41 8.39 -11.33 3.22
C LEU A 41 9.70 -12.12 3.12
N ALA A 42 9.62 -13.41 2.80
CA ALA A 42 10.76 -14.32 2.82
C ALA A 42 11.59 -14.21 4.13
N ILE A 43 10.90 -14.17 5.27
CA ILE A 43 11.54 -14.19 6.60
C ILE A 43 11.97 -15.64 6.88
N PRO A 44 13.25 -15.91 7.18
CA PRO A 44 13.72 -17.27 7.44
C PRO A 44 13.02 -17.89 8.65
N ARG A 45 12.78 -19.20 8.66
CA ARG A 45 11.97 -19.87 9.70
C ARG A 45 12.72 -20.04 11.02
N GLU A 46 14.03 -20.11 10.94
CA GLU A 46 14.98 -20.29 12.03
C GLU A 46 15.21 -19.03 12.88
N VAL A 47 14.73 -17.87 12.42
CA VAL A 47 14.82 -16.63 13.19
C VAL A 47 13.68 -16.54 14.21
N ASP A 48 14.01 -16.35 15.48
CA ASP A 48 13.04 -16.01 16.52
C ASP A 48 12.34 -14.71 16.17
N CYS A 49 11.01 -14.77 16.07
CA CYS A 49 10.21 -13.66 15.59
C CYS A 49 8.79 -13.71 16.14
N GLU A 50 8.36 -12.60 16.73
CA GLU A 50 7.04 -12.45 17.34
C GLU A 50 6.22 -11.36 16.64
N MET A 51 6.88 -10.28 16.24
CA MET A 51 6.27 -9.09 15.64
C MET A 51 6.94 -8.71 14.33
N ILE A 52 6.16 -8.12 13.43
CA ILE A 52 6.65 -7.39 12.25
C ILE A 52 6.05 -5.99 12.29
N LYS A 53 6.90 -4.96 12.22
CA LYS A 53 6.50 -3.57 12.01
C LYS A 53 6.63 -3.22 10.55
N TRP A 54 5.62 -2.56 10.00
CA TRP A 54 5.51 -2.27 8.57
C TRP A 54 5.36 -0.77 8.33
N ARG A 55 5.91 -0.30 7.22
CA ARG A 55 5.66 1.01 6.63
C ARG A 55 5.50 0.85 5.12
N LEU A 56 4.25 0.94 4.64
CA LEU A 56 3.89 0.87 3.24
C LEU A 56 3.67 2.27 2.68
N THR A 57 4.42 2.63 1.65
CA THR A 57 4.23 3.87 0.89
C THR A 57 3.73 3.51 -0.50
N LEU A 58 2.55 4.03 -0.87
CA LEU A 58 1.95 3.90 -2.19
C LEU A 58 2.06 5.21 -2.96
N ARG A 59 2.66 5.17 -4.14
CA ARG A 59 2.79 6.31 -5.04
C ARG A 59 1.97 6.06 -6.30
N ARG A 60 1.24 7.08 -6.74
CA ARG A 60 0.55 7.08 -8.04
C ARG A 60 1.27 7.99 -9.00
N ASP A 61 1.38 7.60 -10.27
CA ASP A 61 1.86 8.49 -11.33
C ASP A 61 0.76 8.74 -12.36
N PRO A 62 -0.08 9.77 -12.20
CA PRO A 62 -1.18 10.05 -13.11
C PRO A 62 -0.69 10.42 -14.52
N ARG A 63 0.60 10.75 -14.67
CA ARG A 63 1.21 11.07 -15.96
C ARG A 63 1.58 9.81 -16.75
N ASN A 64 1.75 8.67 -16.07
CA ASN A 64 2.18 7.41 -16.66
C ASN A 64 1.32 6.25 -16.12
N LEU A 65 0.17 6.02 -16.77
CA LEU A 65 -0.72 4.91 -16.41
C LEU A 65 0.04 3.59 -16.31
N GLY A 66 -0.15 2.86 -15.21
CA GLY A 66 0.51 1.58 -14.94
C GLY A 66 1.91 1.66 -14.31
N ARG A 67 2.40 2.87 -13.98
CA ARG A 67 3.67 3.08 -13.24
C ARG A 67 3.49 3.34 -11.74
N ASP A 68 2.30 3.09 -11.21
CA ASP A 68 2.05 3.16 -9.77
C ASP A 68 2.99 2.20 -9.03
N ASP A 69 3.76 2.75 -8.10
CA ASP A 69 4.86 2.07 -7.44
C ASP A 69 4.72 2.12 -5.91
N PHE A 70 5.31 1.14 -5.25
CA PHE A 70 5.30 1.06 -3.80
C PHE A 70 6.71 0.88 -3.23
N LYS A 71 6.85 1.29 -1.98
CA LYS A 71 7.98 0.97 -1.11
C LYS A 71 7.42 0.42 0.19
N LEU A 72 7.84 -0.78 0.57
CA LEU A 72 7.48 -1.41 1.83
C LEU A 72 8.74 -1.63 2.66
N GLN A 73 8.82 -0.94 3.79
CA GLN A 73 9.86 -1.12 4.78
C GLN A 73 9.29 -1.95 5.92
N TYR A 74 10.07 -2.89 6.42
CA TYR A 74 9.65 -3.72 7.53
C TYR A 74 10.80 -4.08 8.45
N THR A 75 10.49 -4.20 9.74
CA THR A 75 11.39 -4.69 10.77
C THR A 75 10.73 -5.87 11.47
N TYR A 76 11.44 -6.97 11.64
CA TYR A 76 10.91 -8.17 12.28
C TYR A 76 11.85 -8.69 13.37
N GLY A 77 11.29 -9.38 14.37
CA GLY A 77 12.06 -9.99 15.45
C GLY A 77 11.23 -10.21 16.72
N MET A 78 11.92 -10.50 17.80
CA MET A 78 11.32 -10.62 19.13
C MET A 78 10.99 -9.25 19.71
N THR A 79 9.85 -9.14 20.38
CA THR A 79 9.48 -7.89 21.06
C THR A 79 10.39 -7.63 22.26
N LYS A 80 10.64 -6.36 22.57
CA LYS A 80 11.30 -5.97 23.82
C LYS A 80 10.24 -5.69 24.89
N PRO A 81 10.17 -6.50 25.97
CA PRO A 81 9.16 -6.36 27.01
C PRO A 81 9.06 -4.93 27.57
N GLY A 82 7.83 -4.46 27.78
CA GLY A 82 7.54 -3.12 28.31
C GLY A 82 7.81 -1.97 27.31
N THR A 83 8.09 -2.27 26.04
CA THR A 83 8.34 -1.25 25.00
C THR A 83 7.59 -1.58 23.72
N GLN A 84 7.59 -0.64 22.76
CA GLN A 84 7.12 -0.87 21.39
C GLN A 84 8.25 -1.34 20.44
N GLY A 85 9.43 -1.66 20.98
CA GLY A 85 10.63 -1.96 20.22
C GLY A 85 10.91 -3.46 20.06
N PHE A 86 12.03 -3.76 19.40
CA PHE A 86 12.54 -5.11 19.22
C PHE A 86 13.71 -5.37 20.18
N MET A 87 13.94 -6.64 20.52
CA MET A 87 15.23 -7.04 21.06
C MET A 87 16.30 -6.91 19.98
N ASN A 88 17.47 -6.37 20.33
CA ASN A 88 18.61 -6.19 19.42
C ASN A 88 18.24 -5.45 18.12
N ASP A 89 17.34 -4.46 18.21
CA ASP A 89 16.84 -3.63 17.10
C ASP A 89 16.07 -4.36 15.99
N GLY A 90 16.01 -5.69 16.03
CA GLY A 90 15.36 -6.53 15.02
C GLY A 90 16.10 -6.54 13.69
N PHE A 91 15.47 -7.12 12.67
CA PHE A 91 16.01 -7.21 11.32
C PHE A 91 15.20 -6.33 10.38
N SER A 92 15.83 -5.30 9.81
CA SER A 92 15.18 -4.36 8.90
C SER A 92 15.46 -4.69 7.44
N LYS A 93 14.41 -4.67 6.62
CA LYS A 93 14.46 -4.93 5.17
C LYS A 93 13.52 -3.98 4.43
N GLU A 94 13.69 -3.93 3.12
CA GLU A 94 12.88 -3.14 2.21
C GLU A 94 12.58 -3.92 0.94
N ILE A 95 11.33 -3.83 0.47
CA ILE A 95 10.93 -4.29 -0.86
C ILE A 95 10.25 -3.15 -1.61
N SER A 96 10.43 -3.12 -2.92
CA SER A 96 9.79 -2.16 -3.82
C SER A 96 9.26 -2.86 -5.05
N GLY A 97 8.35 -2.20 -5.76
CA GLY A 97 7.77 -2.74 -6.97
C GLY A 97 6.57 -1.97 -7.43
N ARG A 98 5.70 -2.63 -8.19
CA ARG A 98 4.47 -2.04 -8.71
C ARG A 98 3.29 -2.39 -7.83
N TRP A 99 2.24 -1.60 -7.87
CA TRP A 99 0.96 -1.99 -7.29
C TRP A 99 -0.19 -1.68 -8.22
N SER A 100 -1.33 -2.32 -7.94
CA SER A 100 -2.59 -2.07 -8.64
C SER A 100 -3.74 -2.13 -7.66
N PHE A 101 -4.88 -1.54 -8.02
CA PHE A 101 -6.11 -1.71 -7.29
C PHE A 101 -7.24 -2.16 -8.21
N ALA A 102 -8.15 -2.99 -7.70
CA ALA A 102 -9.34 -3.45 -8.41
C ALA A 102 -10.54 -3.51 -7.46
N GLY A 103 -11.76 -3.45 -7.99
CA GLY A 103 -12.95 -3.75 -7.20
C GLY A 103 -12.97 -5.23 -6.81
N ASN A 104 -13.32 -5.53 -5.57
CA ASN A 104 -13.45 -6.89 -5.08
C ASN A 104 -14.74 -7.52 -5.62
N THR A 105 -14.59 -8.67 -6.28
CA THR A 105 -15.70 -9.53 -6.73
C THR A 105 -15.86 -10.79 -5.87
N GLY A 106 -14.99 -10.99 -4.88
CA GLY A 106 -14.97 -12.12 -3.95
C GLY A 106 -15.88 -11.95 -2.72
N PRO A 107 -15.55 -12.59 -1.58
CA PRO A 107 -16.42 -12.69 -0.40
C PRO A 107 -16.83 -11.35 0.25
N THR A 108 -16.16 -10.25 -0.10
CA THR A 108 -16.54 -8.89 0.34
C THR A 108 -16.73 -7.97 -0.87
N PRO A 109 -17.82 -8.13 -1.65
CA PRO A 109 -18.05 -7.37 -2.87
C PRO A 109 -18.06 -5.86 -2.63
N GLY A 110 -17.53 -5.10 -3.59
CA GLY A 110 -17.56 -3.62 -3.56
C GLY A 110 -16.45 -2.95 -2.74
N LYS A 111 -15.63 -3.72 -2.01
CA LYS A 111 -14.39 -3.18 -1.41
C LYS A 111 -13.27 -3.11 -2.44
N GLN A 112 -12.31 -2.21 -2.27
CA GLN A 112 -11.16 -2.12 -3.16
C GLN A 112 -10.03 -3.05 -2.68
N ILE A 113 -9.45 -3.85 -3.59
CA ILE A 113 -8.30 -4.71 -3.32
C ILE A 113 -7.04 -4.03 -3.84
N PHE A 114 -6.05 -3.85 -2.99
CA PHE A 114 -4.72 -3.37 -3.34
C PHE A 114 -3.79 -4.58 -3.45
N THR A 115 -3.11 -4.73 -4.58
CA THR A 115 -2.13 -5.80 -4.79
C THR A 115 -0.77 -5.20 -5.05
N LEU A 116 0.22 -5.59 -4.24
CA LEU A 116 1.62 -5.22 -4.40
C LEU A 116 2.34 -6.35 -5.14
N TYR A 117 3.10 -5.99 -6.17
CA TYR A 117 3.93 -6.88 -6.97
C TYR A 117 5.41 -6.50 -6.75
N PRO A 118 6.11 -7.19 -5.83
CA PRO A 118 7.54 -6.96 -5.62
C PRO A 118 8.32 -7.08 -6.93
N ALA A 119 9.31 -6.21 -7.14
CA ALA A 119 10.17 -6.25 -8.31
C ALA A 119 11.18 -7.41 -8.25
N SER A 120 11.63 -7.74 -7.04
CA SER A 120 12.28 -9.02 -6.78
C SER A 120 11.26 -10.15 -6.95
N SER A 121 11.69 -11.33 -7.40
CA SER A 121 10.84 -12.53 -7.39
C SER A 121 10.29 -12.73 -5.98
N GLY A 122 8.99 -12.44 -5.80
CA GLY A 122 8.35 -12.39 -4.50
C GLY A 122 6.85 -12.60 -4.62
N THR A 123 6.26 -13.13 -3.56
CA THR A 123 4.81 -13.36 -3.51
C THR A 123 4.07 -12.03 -3.50
N ALA A 124 3.00 -11.93 -4.29
CA ALA A 124 2.15 -10.74 -4.27
C ALA A 124 1.55 -10.54 -2.87
N ILE A 125 1.46 -9.29 -2.43
CA ILE A 125 0.90 -8.93 -1.12
C ILE A 125 -0.43 -8.22 -1.36
N THR A 126 -1.50 -8.80 -0.85
CA THR A 126 -2.87 -8.33 -1.09
C THR A 126 -3.49 -7.72 0.16
N PHE A 127 -4.15 -6.58 -0.01
CA PHE A 127 -4.88 -5.89 1.04
C PHE A 127 -6.30 -5.59 0.58
N VAL A 128 -7.26 -5.67 1.49
CA VAL A 128 -8.57 -5.05 1.29
C VAL A 128 -8.58 -3.66 1.92
N GLN A 129 -9.14 -2.69 1.20
CA GLN A 129 -9.43 -1.39 1.76
C GLN A 129 -10.71 -1.45 2.58
N LEU A 130 -10.60 -1.17 3.87
CA LEU A 130 -11.75 -1.10 4.76
C LEU A 130 -12.39 0.29 4.73
N ASN A 131 -11.57 1.34 4.61
CA ASN A 131 -11.97 2.73 4.33
C ASN A 131 -10.73 3.52 3.83
N ASP A 132 -10.83 4.85 3.72
CA ASP A 132 -9.74 5.70 3.21
C ASP A 132 -8.46 5.69 4.05
N ARG A 133 -8.56 5.30 5.33
CA ARG A 133 -7.47 5.29 6.32
C ARG A 133 -7.02 3.90 6.72
N LEU A 134 -7.73 2.85 6.30
CA LEU A 134 -7.49 1.48 6.76
C LEU A 134 -7.34 0.51 5.59
N LEU A 135 -6.20 -0.17 5.57
CA LEU A 135 -5.99 -1.38 4.79
C LEU A 135 -5.95 -2.59 5.73
N HIS A 136 -6.32 -3.76 5.26
CA HIS A 136 -6.20 -5.00 6.03
C HIS A 136 -5.56 -6.08 5.16
N LEU A 137 -4.51 -6.73 5.68
CA LEU A 137 -3.77 -7.76 4.96
C LEU A 137 -4.67 -8.99 4.75
N LEU A 138 -4.58 -9.58 3.56
CA LEU A 138 -5.27 -10.81 3.19
C LEU A 138 -4.29 -11.98 3.13
N ASP A 139 -4.79 -13.20 3.32
CA ASP A 139 -4.04 -14.41 2.97
C ASP A 139 -3.96 -14.61 1.44
N GLN A 140 -3.28 -15.69 1.02
CA GLN A 140 -3.12 -16.03 -0.40
C GLN A 140 -4.44 -16.46 -1.07
N GLN A 141 -5.47 -16.76 -0.29
CA GLN A 141 -6.81 -17.14 -0.74
C GLN A 141 -7.76 -15.93 -0.75
N GLY A 142 -7.31 -14.75 -0.31
CA GLY A 142 -8.09 -13.52 -0.25
C GLY A 142 -8.97 -13.38 1.01
N ASN A 143 -8.77 -14.20 2.04
CA ASN A 143 -9.49 -14.08 3.31
C ASN A 143 -8.86 -13.04 4.23
N LEU A 144 -9.67 -12.46 5.12
CA LEU A 144 -9.20 -11.54 6.16
C LEU A 144 -8.32 -12.29 7.16
N MET A 145 -7.15 -11.73 7.46
CA MET A 145 -6.24 -12.28 8.46
C MET A 145 -6.68 -11.92 9.88
N ILE A 146 -6.75 -12.92 10.77
CA ILE A 146 -7.16 -12.72 12.16
C ILE A 146 -5.92 -12.53 13.03
N GLY A 147 -5.85 -11.40 13.73
CA GLY A 147 -4.75 -11.08 14.65
C GLY A 147 -4.74 -11.96 15.90
N ASN A 148 -3.88 -11.59 16.85
CA ASN A 148 -3.80 -12.22 18.17
C ASN A 148 -3.94 -11.15 19.27
N ALA A 149 -3.68 -11.55 20.53
CA ALA A 149 -3.81 -10.65 21.68
C ALA A 149 -2.88 -9.42 21.63
N GLY A 150 -1.75 -9.50 20.90
CA GLY A 150 -0.76 -8.43 20.82
C GLY A 150 -0.80 -7.62 19.53
N PHE A 151 -1.24 -8.23 18.42
CA PHE A 151 -1.04 -7.66 17.08
C PHE A 151 -2.22 -7.91 16.15
N SER A 152 -2.38 -7.05 15.15
CA SER A 152 -3.44 -7.14 14.14
C SER A 152 -2.87 -7.06 12.73
N TYR A 153 -3.67 -7.41 11.72
CA TYR A 153 -3.32 -7.30 10.31
C TYR A 153 -3.82 -6.02 9.65
N THR A 154 -4.19 -5.02 10.46
CA THR A 154 -4.73 -3.74 10.00
C THR A 154 -3.65 -2.67 9.94
N PHE A 155 -3.56 -2.05 8.78
CA PHE A 155 -2.65 -0.98 8.42
C PHE A 155 -3.38 0.35 8.50
N ASN A 156 -2.86 1.26 9.30
CA ASN A 156 -3.43 2.58 9.53
C ASN A 156 -2.69 3.62 8.71
N SER A 157 -3.43 4.52 8.05
CA SER A 157 -2.81 5.64 7.35
C SER A 157 -2.08 6.52 8.34
N GLN A 158 -0.81 6.78 8.08
CA GLN A 158 -0.11 7.89 8.70
C GLN A 158 -0.56 9.14 7.94
N GLY A 159 -1.51 9.90 8.50
CA GLY A 159 -2.04 11.10 7.83
C GLY A 159 -0.92 12.08 7.46
N SER A 160 -1.14 12.92 6.46
CA SER A 160 -0.20 13.97 6.00
C SER A 160 -0.05 15.15 6.96
N ASN A 161 -0.31 14.97 8.26
CA ASN A 161 -0.11 15.98 9.30
C ASN A 161 0.33 15.33 10.62
N LEU A 162 1.63 15.46 10.92
CA LEU A 162 2.10 15.89 12.24
C LEU A 162 2.68 17.30 12.06
#